data_AF-A0A0D6LP42-F1
#
_entry.id   AF-A0A0D6LP42-F1
#
_cell.length_a   1.000
_cell.length_b   1.000
_cell.length_c   1.000
_cell.angle_alpha   90.00
_cell.angle_beta   90.00
_cell.angle_gamma   90.00
#
_symmetry.space_group_name_H-M   'P 1'
#
loop_
_entity.id
_entity.type
_entity.pdbx_description
1 polymer ?
#
loop_
_entity_poly.entity_id
_entity_poly.type
_entity_poly.pdbx_seq_one_letter_code
_entity_poly.pdbx_strand_id
1 'polypeptide(L)'
;MFKITYDCYLEGLALTTMSGCGSKPELAFVGQKSVNYVVIRGIDPKKPPKTEADYVPYIKQAVADWANYMYDDNLDIKTVIYKESAMEPFANMIYNKTIAVGCSPQYCADKRRVVVSCVYNAK
;
A
#
# COMPACT_ATOMS: atom_id res chain seq x y z
N MET A 1 10.79 -17.70 -1.72
CA MET A 1 9.92 -16.56 -1.32
C MET A 1 9.59 -16.77 0.15
N PHE A 2 9.83 -15.78 1.01
CA PHE A 2 9.57 -15.91 2.44
C PHE A 2 8.10 -15.71 2.75
N LYS A 3 7.63 -16.33 3.85
CA LYS A 3 6.33 -15.99 4.42
C LYS A 3 6.45 -14.63 5.10
N ILE A 4 5.64 -13.67 4.65
CA ILE A 4 5.62 -12.31 5.21
C ILE A 4 4.96 -12.32 6.60
N THR A 5 5.57 -11.63 7.55
CA THR A 5 5.00 -11.36 8.88
C THR A 5 4.46 -9.94 8.98
N TYR A 6 3.44 -9.72 9.81
CA TYR A 6 2.95 -8.38 10.09
C TYR A 6 3.86 -7.67 11.11
N ASP A 7 4.13 -6.38 10.91
CA ASP A 7 5.02 -5.58 11.76
C ASP A 7 4.38 -4.23 12.11
N CYS A 8 4.21 -3.97 13.41
CA CYS A 8 3.57 -2.75 13.91
C CYS A 8 4.39 -1.48 13.70
N TYR A 9 5.72 -1.57 13.60
CA TYR A 9 6.56 -0.42 13.28
C TYR A 9 6.36 -0.01 11.82
N LEU A 10 6.28 -0.98 10.91
CA LEU A 10 5.95 -0.71 9.51
C LEU A 10 4.53 -0.15 9.34
N GLU A 11 3.57 -0.58 10.16
CA GLU A 11 2.23 0.00 10.21
C GLU A 11 2.29 1.48 10.63
N GLY A 12 3.04 1.80 11.70
CA GLY A 12 3.26 3.19 12.11
C GLY A 12 3.88 4.03 10.99
N LEU A 13 4.84 3.49 10.23
CA LEU A 13 5.38 4.16 9.04
C LEU A 13 4.32 4.33 7.95
N ALA A 14 3.48 3.33 7.70
CA ALA A 14 2.38 3.40 6.72
C ALA A 14 1.39 4.52 7.08
N LEU A 15 1.11 4.75 8.36
CA LEU A 15 0.30 5.88 8.80
C LEU A 15 0.93 7.23 8.42
N THR A 16 2.26 7.36 8.55
CA THR A 16 2.94 8.62 8.19
C THR A 16 2.83 8.97 6.72
N THR A 17 2.75 7.98 5.82
CA THR A 17 2.67 8.22 4.37
C THR A 17 1.33 8.83 3.95
N MET A 18 0.30 8.69 4.79
CA MET A 18 -1.04 9.19 4.53
C MET A 18 -1.27 10.61 5.05
N SER A 19 -0.23 11.24 5.62
CA SER A 19 -0.29 12.62 6.13
C SER A 19 -0.86 13.59 5.08
N GLY A 20 -1.75 14.48 5.53
CA GLY A 20 -2.46 15.44 4.66
C GLY A 20 -3.44 14.79 3.67
N CYS A 21 -3.64 13.47 3.77
CA CYS A 21 -4.45 12.69 2.85
C CYS A 21 -4.09 13.06 1.42
N GLY A 22 -2.86 12.81 0.96
CA GLY A 22 -2.37 13.17 -0.38
C GLY A 22 -3.00 12.34 -1.52
N SER A 23 -2.73 12.70 -2.77
CA SER A 23 -2.94 11.78 -3.91
C SER A 23 -1.70 10.94 -4.20
N LYS A 24 -0.60 11.25 -3.52
CA LYS A 24 0.68 10.53 -3.49
C LYS A 24 1.07 10.34 -2.02
N PRO A 25 1.84 9.28 -1.69
CA PRO A 25 2.34 9.09 -0.33
C PRO A 25 3.35 10.16 0.06
N GLU A 26 3.37 10.53 1.34
CA GLU A 26 4.49 11.21 1.98
C GLU A 26 5.60 10.18 2.26
N LEU A 27 6.85 10.51 1.93
CA LEU A 27 7.97 9.57 1.95
C LEU A 27 9.09 9.98 2.92
N ALA A 28 9.01 11.16 3.55
CA ALA A 28 10.06 11.71 4.41
C ALA A 28 10.51 10.76 5.53
N PHE A 29 9.62 9.92 6.06
CA PHE A 29 9.88 9.06 7.22
C PHE A 29 10.07 7.57 6.88
N VAL A 30 9.93 7.19 5.61
CA VAL A 30 9.89 5.78 5.20
C VAL A 30 11.30 5.17 5.09
N GLY A 31 12.32 5.99 4.78
CA GLY A 31 13.70 5.55 4.64
C GLY A 31 13.92 4.58 3.46
N GLN A 32 14.77 3.56 3.64
CA GLN A 32 15.08 2.54 2.61
C GLN A 32 14.05 1.40 2.57
N LYS A 33 12.76 1.73 2.61
CA LYS A 33 11.64 0.79 2.54
C LYS A 33 10.82 1.07 1.29
N SER A 34 10.05 0.09 0.84
CA SER A 34 9.11 0.27 -0.27
C SER A 34 7.70 0.54 0.25
N VAL A 35 6.90 1.26 -0.56
CA VAL A 35 5.55 1.70 -0.21
C VAL A 35 4.61 1.34 -1.35
N ASN A 36 3.54 0.65 -1.01
CA ASN A 36 2.35 0.59 -1.85
C ASN A 36 1.30 1.54 -1.29
N TYR A 37 0.74 2.38 -2.15
CA TYR A 37 -0.22 3.43 -1.75
C TYR A 37 -1.36 3.48 -2.76
N VAL A 38 -2.61 3.51 -2.28
CA VAL A 38 -3.79 3.66 -3.13
C VAL A 38 -4.78 4.63 -2.52
N VAL A 39 -5.52 5.30 -3.41
CA VAL A 39 -6.58 6.23 -3.07
C VAL A 39 -7.90 5.73 -3.64
N ILE A 40 -8.83 5.39 -2.77
CA ILE A 40 -10.17 4.96 -3.12
C ILE A 40 -11.11 6.15 -2.93
N ARG A 41 -11.67 6.66 -4.02
CA ARG A 41 -12.50 7.87 -4.06
C ARG A 41 -13.99 7.54 -4.02
N GLY A 42 -14.81 8.56 -3.77
CA GLY A 42 -16.28 8.44 -3.89
C GLY A 42 -16.94 7.81 -2.67
N ILE A 43 -16.32 7.93 -1.50
CA ILE A 43 -16.86 7.40 -0.26
C ILE A 43 -18.05 8.26 0.18
N ASP A 44 -19.18 7.61 0.48
CA ASP A 44 -20.38 8.30 0.96
C ASP A 44 -20.09 8.95 2.33
N PRO A 45 -20.13 10.29 2.44
CA PRO A 45 -19.84 10.97 3.70
C PRO A 45 -20.87 10.69 4.79
N LYS A 46 -22.07 10.18 4.43
CA LYS A 46 -23.09 9.76 5.40
C LYS A 46 -22.82 8.37 5.99
N LYS A 47 -21.91 7.60 5.37
CA LYS A 47 -21.55 6.23 5.78
C LYS A 47 -20.01 6.08 5.84
N PRO A 48 -19.32 6.89 6.67
CA PRO A 48 -17.88 6.77 6.80
C PRO A 48 -17.51 5.44 7.51
N PRO A 49 -16.33 4.87 7.24
CA PRO A 49 -15.78 3.78 8.04
C PRO A 49 -15.64 4.24 9.50
N LYS A 50 -16.11 3.44 10.46
CA LYS A 50 -16.08 3.78 11.90
C LYS A 50 -15.20 2.84 12.71
N THR A 51 -15.03 1.61 12.24
CA THR A 51 -14.31 0.54 12.90
C THR A 51 -13.28 -0.06 11.96
N GLU A 52 -12.32 -0.81 12.49
CA GLU A 52 -11.33 -1.54 11.69
C GLU A 52 -11.99 -2.51 10.68
N ALA A 53 -13.10 -3.14 11.08
CA ALA A 53 -13.86 -4.04 10.21
C ALA A 53 -14.38 -3.34 8.96
N ASP A 54 -14.77 -2.06 9.07
CA ASP A 54 -15.23 -1.26 7.93
C ASP A 54 -14.12 -0.98 6.92
N TYR A 55 -12.85 -1.10 7.32
CA TYR A 55 -11.70 -0.90 6.45
C TYR A 55 -11.28 -2.13 5.65
N VAL A 56 -11.71 -3.33 6.06
CA VAL A 56 -11.34 -4.60 5.42
C VAL A 56 -11.62 -4.61 3.90
N PRO A 57 -12.77 -4.12 3.38
CA PRO A 57 -13.02 -4.09 1.94
C PRO A 57 -12.02 -3.23 1.17
N TYR A 58 -11.61 -2.08 1.73
CA TYR A 58 -10.66 -1.17 1.10
C TYR A 58 -9.25 -1.75 1.06
N ILE A 59 -8.83 -2.44 2.13
CA ILE A 59 -7.54 -3.15 2.16
C ILE A 59 -7.53 -4.29 1.14
N LYS A 60 -8.61 -5.09 1.06
CA LYS A 60 -8.73 -6.17 0.07
C LYS A 60 -8.67 -5.63 -1.36
N GLN A 61 -9.38 -4.53 -1.63
CA GLN A 61 -9.32 -3.86 -2.92
C GLN A 61 -7.90 -3.37 -3.23
N ALA A 62 -7.24 -2.69 -2.29
CA ALA A 62 -5.87 -2.20 -2.46
C ALA A 62 -4.90 -3.32 -2.86
N VAL A 63 -4.92 -4.43 -2.11
CA VAL A 63 -4.04 -5.58 -2.37
C VAL A 63 -4.35 -6.24 -3.72
N ALA A 64 -5.63 -6.35 -4.08
CA ALA A 64 -6.03 -6.89 -5.38
C ALA A 64 -5.60 -5.98 -6.54
N ASP A 65 -5.79 -4.66 -6.41
CA ASP A 65 -5.36 -3.67 -7.38
C ASP A 65 -3.83 -3.72 -7.56
N TRP A 66 -3.08 -3.82 -6.46
CA TRP A 66 -1.63 -3.96 -6.53
C TRP A 66 -1.18 -5.25 -7.21
N ALA A 67 -1.87 -6.35 -6.96
CA ALA A 67 -1.61 -7.62 -7.61
C ALA A 67 -1.85 -7.56 -9.13
N ASN A 68 -2.85 -6.79 -9.58
CA ASN A 68 -3.18 -6.68 -11.00
C ASN A 68 -2.11 -5.95 -11.84
N TYR A 69 -1.22 -5.16 -11.23
CA TYR A 69 -0.07 -4.58 -11.95
C TYR A 69 0.90 -5.63 -12.49
N MET A 70 0.73 -6.92 -12.15
CA MET A 70 1.42 -8.02 -12.82
C MET A 70 1.21 -8.08 -14.33
N TYR A 71 0.14 -7.46 -14.84
CA TYR A 71 -0.18 -7.44 -16.27
C TYR A 71 0.37 -6.22 -17.01
N ASP A 72 0.99 -5.27 -16.30
CA ASP A 72 1.44 -4.00 -16.89
C ASP A 72 2.85 -4.08 -17.49
N ASP A 73 3.62 -5.13 -17.18
CA ASP A 73 4.96 -5.39 -17.74
C ASP A 73 5.37 -6.85 -17.54
N ASN A 74 6.56 -7.23 -18.02
CA ASN A 74 7.22 -8.49 -17.71
C ASN A 74 8.27 -8.27 -16.63
N LEU A 75 8.04 -8.85 -15.45
CA LEU A 75 9.01 -8.87 -14.37
C LEU A 75 10.04 -9.99 -14.59
N ASP A 76 11.34 -9.66 -14.60
CA ASP A 76 12.35 -10.70 -14.40
C ASP A 76 12.33 -11.13 -12.94
N ILE A 77 11.73 -12.29 -12.68
CA ILE A 77 11.57 -12.85 -11.32
C ILE A 77 12.90 -13.08 -10.57
N LYS A 78 14.04 -13.13 -11.26
CA LYS A 78 15.36 -13.33 -10.63
C LYS A 78 15.96 -12.02 -10.15
N THR A 79 15.79 -10.96 -10.93
CA THR A 79 16.42 -9.65 -10.69
C THR A 79 15.44 -8.61 -10.14
N VAL A 80 14.13 -8.86 -10.28
CA VAL A 80 13.01 -7.95 -9.98
C VAL A 80 13.17 -6.62 -10.73
N ILE A 81 13.75 -6.69 -11.93
CA ILE A 81 13.87 -5.57 -12.85
C ILE A 81 12.63 -5.54 -13.73
N TYR A 82 12.05 -4.35 -13.85
CA TYR A 82 10.91 -4.02 -14.70
C TYR A 82 11.17 -2.68 -15.37
N LYS A 83 10.51 -2.43 -16.50
CA LYS A 83 10.63 -1.20 -17.29
C LYS A 83 9.53 -0.20 -16.93
N GLU A 84 8.30 -0.69 -16.75
CA GLU A 84 7.15 0.16 -16.47
C GLU A 84 6.99 0.40 -14.97
N SER A 85 7.04 1.66 -14.55
CA SER A 85 6.89 2.02 -13.13
C SER A 85 5.55 1.61 -12.53
N ALA A 86 4.52 1.38 -13.36
CA ALA A 86 3.24 0.88 -12.90
C ALA A 86 3.33 -0.51 -12.25
N MET A 87 4.35 -1.31 -12.58
CA MET A 87 4.58 -2.63 -11.98
C MET A 87 5.11 -2.58 -10.54
N GLU A 88 5.61 -1.42 -10.08
CA GLU A 88 6.24 -1.27 -8.76
C GLU A 88 5.39 -1.87 -7.60
N PRO A 89 4.07 -1.66 -7.53
CA PRO A 89 3.28 -2.22 -6.44
C PRO A 89 3.27 -3.75 -6.42
N PHE A 90 3.19 -4.38 -7.60
CA PHE A 90 3.29 -5.83 -7.71
C PHE A 90 4.69 -6.33 -7.34
N ALA A 91 5.73 -5.67 -7.85
CA ALA A 91 7.12 -6.01 -7.57
C ALA A 91 7.42 -5.98 -6.06
N ASN A 92 6.93 -4.97 -5.33
CA ASN A 92 7.08 -4.87 -3.87
C ASN A 92 6.43 -6.05 -3.13
N MET A 93 5.27 -6.53 -3.60
CA MET A 93 4.54 -7.65 -2.98
C MET A 93 5.28 -8.98 -3.11
N ILE A 94 5.97 -9.22 -4.23
CA ILE A 94 6.63 -10.50 -4.52
C ILE A 94 8.16 -10.46 -4.37
N TYR A 95 8.72 -9.33 -3.93
CA TYR A 95 10.15 -9.18 -3.76
C TYR A 95 10.69 -10.18 -2.73
N ASN A 96 11.69 -10.97 -3.14
CA ASN A 96 12.17 -12.09 -2.34
C ASN A 96 12.90 -11.70 -1.04
N LYS A 97 13.26 -10.42 -0.86
CA LYS A 97 13.85 -9.90 0.39
C LYS A 97 12.80 -9.30 1.34
N THR A 98 11.56 -9.18 0.90
CA THR A 98 10.46 -8.76 1.76
C THR A 98 10.09 -9.90 2.70
N ILE A 99 10.22 -9.65 4.00
CA ILE A 99 9.87 -10.59 5.07
C ILE A 99 8.83 -10.01 6.03
N ALA A 100 8.61 -8.69 6.01
CA ALA A 100 7.65 -8.01 6.87
C ALA A 100 6.90 -6.90 6.14
N VAL A 101 5.64 -6.70 6.53
CA VAL A 101 4.76 -5.63 6.03
C VAL A 101 3.96 -5.03 7.19
N GLY A 102 3.65 -3.75 7.10
CA GLY A 102 2.65 -3.11 7.95
C GLY A 102 1.80 -2.16 7.11
N CYS A 103 0.49 -2.15 7.35
CA CYS A 103 -0.47 -1.44 6.52
C CYS A 103 -1.40 -0.58 7.36
N SER A 104 -1.76 0.59 6.86
CA SER A 104 -2.73 1.46 7.52
C SER A 104 -3.73 1.98 6.50
N PRO A 105 -5.04 1.89 6.79
CA PRO A 105 -6.07 2.61 6.08
C PRO A 105 -6.43 3.91 6.81
N GLN A 106 -6.87 4.92 6.07
CA GLN A 106 -7.38 6.17 6.66
C GLN A 106 -8.51 6.74 5.82
N TYR A 107 -9.65 7.01 6.46
CA TYR A 107 -10.71 7.82 5.86
C TYR A 107 -10.38 9.32 5.94
N CYS A 108 -10.50 9.99 4.80
CA CYS A 108 -10.21 11.40 4.61
C CYS A 108 -11.51 12.14 4.28
N ALA A 109 -12.21 12.61 5.31
CA ALA A 109 -13.57 13.15 5.21
C ALA A 109 -13.70 14.31 4.21
N ASP A 110 -12.80 15.30 4.29
CA ASP A 110 -12.81 16.49 3.43
C ASP A 110 -12.67 16.16 1.94
N LYS A 111 -12.05 15.02 1.64
CA LYS A 111 -11.75 14.58 0.27
C LYS A 111 -12.61 13.38 -0.15
N ARG A 112 -13.55 12.93 0.69
CA ARG A 112 -14.47 11.80 0.47
C ARG A 112 -13.76 10.57 -0.10
N ARG A 113 -12.66 10.19 0.54
CA ARG A 113 -11.79 9.10 0.10
C ARG A 113 -11.24 8.28 1.25
N VAL A 114 -10.97 7.00 1.00
CA VAL A 114 -10.11 6.17 1.84
C VAL A 114 -8.75 6.06 1.18
N VAL A 115 -7.71 6.21 1.97
CA VAL A 115 -6.33 5.94 1.56
C VAL A 115 -5.92 4.64 2.22
N VAL A 116 -5.18 3.79 1.50
CA VAL A 116 -4.53 2.61 2.08
C VAL A 116 -3.06 2.67 1.71
N SER A 117 -2.20 2.56 2.71
CA SER A 117 -0.76 2.44 2.54
C SER A 117 -0.26 1.14 3.15
N CYS A 118 0.67 0.47 2.50
CA CYS A 118 1.45 -0.63 3.05
C CYS A 118 2.94 -0.33 2.88
N VAL A 119 3.72 -0.53 3.93
CA VAL A 119 5.17 -0.38 3.92
C VAL A 119 5.80 -1.75 4.09
N TYR A 120 6.76 -2.08 3.22
CA TYR A 120 7.49 -3.33 3.28
C TYR A 120 8.91 -3.08 3.78
N ASN A 121 9.49 -4.06 4.48
CA ASN A 121 10.80 -3.90 5.10
C ASN A 121 11.98 -3.81 4.12
N ALA A 122 11.75 -4.10 2.83
CA ALA A 122 12.77 -4.19 1.80
C ALA A 122 12.45 -3.27 0.61
N LYS A 123 13.48 -2.90 -0.15
CA LYS A 123 13.43 -2.09 -1.37
C LYS A 123 14.27 -2.72 -2.48
#